data_AF-A0A4R8ZV09-F1
#
_entry.id   AF-A0A4R8ZV09-F1
#
_cell.length_a   1.000
_cell.length_b   1.000
_cell.length_c   1.000
_cell.angle_alpha   90.00
_cell.angle_beta   90.00
_cell.angle_gamma   90.00
#
_symmetry.space_group_name_H-M   'P 1'
#
loop_
_entity.id
_entity.type
_entity.pdbx_description
1 polymer ?
#
loop_
_entity_poly.entity_id
_entity_poly.type
_entity_poly.pdbx_seq_one_letter_code
_entity_poly.pdbx_strand_id
1 'polypeptide(L)' 'MISEHSDHDALAARLAAIDSEPLEDRAAGFALLHEELRERLSSGESTTNARASAGAVRA' A
#
# COMPACT_ATOMS: atom_id res chain seq x y z
N MET A 1 15.86 -2.46 6.33
CA MET A 1 15.40 -1.13 5.90
C MET A 1 14.68 -1.29 4.57
N ILE A 2 13.54 -2.01 4.58
CA ILE A 2 12.62 -1.99 3.43
C ILE A 2 11.77 -0.75 3.70
N SER A 3 12.27 0.36 3.17
CA SER A 3 11.79 1.73 3.41
C SER A 3 10.48 1.94 2.67
N GLU A 4 9.62 2.84 3.12
CA GLU A 4 8.30 3.17 2.54
C GLU A 4 8.31 3.37 1.00
N HIS A 5 9.46 3.71 0.42
CA HIS A 5 9.70 3.70 -1.01
C HIS A 5 9.38 2.36 -1.68
N SER A 6 9.68 1.23 -1.04
CA SER A 6 9.38 -0.11 -1.55
C SER A 6 7.87 -0.40 -1.58
N ASP A 7 7.10 0.15 -0.64
CA ASP A 7 5.64 -0.05 -0.58
C ASP A 7 4.95 0.84 -1.63
N HIS A 8 5.47 2.05 -1.84
CA HIS A 8 5.00 2.94 -2.91
C HIS A 8 5.30 2.37 -4.29
N ASP A 9 6.51 1.82 -4.50
CA ASP A 9 6.89 1.17 -5.76
C ASP A 9 6.03 -0.08 -6.03
N ALA A 10 5.71 -0.86 -4.99
CA ALA A 10 4.82 -2.03 -5.11
C ALA A 10 3.39 -1.60 -5.49
N LEU A 11 2.87 -0.54 -4.88
CA LEU A 11 1.56 0.02 -5.25
C LEU A 11 1.55 0.55 -6.69
N ALA A 12 2.60 1.27 -7.10
CA ALA A 12 2.74 1.78 -8.46
C ALA A 12 2.77 0.65 -9.50
N ALA A 13 3.52 -0.42 -9.21
CA ALA A 13 3.55 -1.61 -10.06
C ALA A 13 2.17 -2.29 -10.15
N ARG A 14 1.43 -2.35 -9.04
CA ARG A 14 0.08 -2.91 -8.99
C ARG A 14 -0.92 -2.10 -9.83
N LEU A 15 -0.87 -0.78 -9.74
CA LEU A 15 -1.69 0.12 -10.55
C LEU A 15 -1.38 -0.02 -12.04
N ALA A 16 -0.10 -0.08 -12.41
CA ALA A 16 0.32 -0.28 -13.81
C ALA A 16 -0.15 -1.62 -14.38
N ALA A 17 -0.22 -2.68 -13.55
CA ALA A 17 -0.77 -3.96 -13.96
C ALA A 17 -2.27 -3.87 -14.27
N ILE A 18 -3.06 -3.23 -13.41
CA ILE A 18 -4.50 -3.01 -13.64
C ILE A 18 -4.72 -2.15 -14.89
N ASP A 19 -3.91 -1.11 -15.10
CA ASP A 19 -3.98 -0.27 -16.30
C ASP A 19 -3.61 -1.00 -17.61
N SER A 20 -2.95 -2.15 -17.50
CA SER A 20 -2.62 -3.00 -18.66
C SER A 20 -3.75 -3.98 -19.01
N GLU A 21 -4.78 -4.10 -18.18
CA GLU A 21 -5.95 -4.96 -18.42
C GLU A 21 -6.92 -4.36 -19.46
N PRO A 22 -7.78 -5.19 -20.08
CA PRO A 22 -8.91 -4.73 -20.90
C PRO A 22 -9.78 -3.73 -20.14
N LEU A 23 -10.36 -2.77 -20.86
CA LEU A 23 -11.11 -1.67 -20.25
C LEU A 23 -12.28 -2.18 -19.38
N GLU A 24 -12.96 -3.26 -19.81
CA GLU A 24 -14.03 -3.89 -19.05
C GLU A 24 -13.60 -4.42 -17.67
N ASP A 25 -12.33 -4.81 -17.51
CA ASP A 25 -11.83 -5.48 -16.31
C ASP A 25 -11.23 -4.50 -15.29
N ARG A 26 -10.72 -3.35 -15.74
CA ARG A 26 -10.02 -2.38 -14.86
C ARG A 26 -10.86 -1.93 -13.68
N ALA A 27 -12.16 -1.71 -13.89
CA ALA A 27 -13.05 -1.24 -12.83
C ALA A 27 -13.14 -2.26 -11.68
N ALA A 28 -13.17 -3.56 -12.00
CA ALA A 28 -13.14 -4.62 -11.01
C ALA A 28 -11.77 -4.69 -10.31
N GLY A 29 -10.67 -4.57 -11.08
CA GLY A 29 -9.31 -4.53 -10.54
C GLY A 29 -9.10 -3.39 -9.53
N PHE A 30 -9.53 -2.17 -9.87
CA PHE A 30 -9.45 -1.02 -8.96
C PHE A 30 -10.35 -1.15 -7.73
N ALA A 31 -11.54 -1.73 -7.87
CA ALA A 31 -12.42 -1.97 -6.73
C ALA A 31 -11.79 -2.94 -5.71
N LEU A 32 -11.16 -4.01 -6.19
CA LEU A 32 -10.45 -4.96 -5.32
C LEU A 32 -9.25 -4.30 -4.62
N LEU A 33 -8.43 -3.53 -5.36
CA LEU A 33 -7.30 -2.81 -4.78
C LEU A 33 -7.76 -1.80 -3.71
N HIS A 34 -8.88 -1.11 -3.95
CA HIS A 34 -9.45 -0.18 -2.97
C HIS A 34 -9.84 -0.88 -1.67
N GLU A 35 -10.54 -2.01 -1.76
CA GLU A 35 -10.95 -2.76 -0.56
C GLU A 35 -9.73 -3.31 0.20
N GLU A 36 -8.70 -3.81 -0.49
CA GLU A 36 -7.44 -4.22 0.15
C GLU A 36 -6.80 -3.07 0.94
N LEU A 37 -6.67 -1.90 0.33
CA LEU A 37 -6.08 -0.72 0.99
C LEU A 37 -6.95 -0.27 2.18
N ARG A 38 -8.27 -0.32 2.03
CA ARG A 38 -9.23 -0.01 3.10
C ARG A 38 -9.08 -0.97 4.28
N GLU A 39 -8.98 -2.27 4.02
CA GLU A 39 -8.80 -3.30 5.04
C GLU A 39 -7.49 -3.10 5.81
N ARG A 40 -6.39 -2.83 5.09
CA ARG A 40 -5.08 -2.54 5.70
C ARG A 40 -5.11 -1.33 6.63
N LEU A 41 -5.72 -0.23 6.18
CA LEU A 41 -5.90 0.98 7.00
C LEU A 41 -6.80 0.71 8.21
N SER A 42 -7.88 -0.06 8.03
CA SER A 42 -8.82 -0.39 9.11
C SER A 42 -8.23 -1.33 10.15
N SER A 43 -7.31 -2.21 9.74
CA SER A 43 -6.63 -3.17 10.61
C SER A 43 -5.48 -2.54 11.42
N GLY A 44 -5.22 -1.24 11.25
CA GLY A 44 -4.12 -0.57 11.91
C GLY A 44 -2.75 -1.01 11.38
N GLU A 45 -2.69 -1.62 10.19
CA GLU A 45 -1.46 -1.79 9.40
C GLU A 45 -1.07 -0.43 8.79
N SER A 46 -1.11 0.61 9.61
CA SER A 46 -0.67 1.95 9.28
C SER A 46 0.81 2.04 9.59
N THR A 47 1.66 1.57 8.67
CA THR A 47 3.04 2.07 8.58
C THR A 47 3.86 1.98 9.88
N THR A 48 3.63 0.99 10.75
CA THR A 48 4.28 0.91 12.08
C THR A 48 5.81 0.83 12.02
N ASN A 49 6.41 0.68 10.83
CA ASN A 49 7.85 0.83 10.65
C ASN A 49 8.37 2.30 10.73
N ALA A 50 7.52 3.32 10.56
CA ALA A 50 7.94 4.73 10.56
C ALA A 50 7.98 5.40 11.96
N ARG A 51 7.30 4.84 12.98
CA ARG A 51 7.21 5.44 14.32
C ARG A 51 7.95 4.67 15.41
N ALA A 52 8.27 3.40 15.20
CA ALA A 52 8.89 2.53 16.22
C ALA A 52 10.38 2.84 16.50
N SER A 53 11.06 3.63 15.68
CA SER A 53 12.46 4.04 15.87
C SER A 53 12.65 5.45 16.44
N ALA A 54 11.62 6.29 16.45
CA ALA A 54 11.69 7.65 17.01
C ALA A 54 11.45 7.73 18.52
N GLY A 55 11.00 6.63 19.14
CA GLY A 55 10.71 6.54 20.59
C GLY A 55 11.79 5.90 21.46
N ALA A 56 12.89 5.40 20.87
CA ALA A 56 13.95 4.69 21.60
C ALA A 56 15.21 5.53 21.87
N VAL A 57 15.16 6.85 21.64
CA VAL A 57 16.24 7.79 22.01
C VAL A 57 15.64 8.96 22.77
N ARG A 58 15.34 8.73 24.05
CA ARG A 58 15.33 9.80 25.05
C ARG A 58 15.82 9.21 26.37
N ALA A 59 17.07 9.60 26.69
CA ALA A 59 17.79 9.66 27.96
C ALA A 59 17.31 8.79 29.12
#